data_AF-A0A2N5ZS93-F1
#
_entry.id   AF-A0A2N5ZS93-F1
#
_cell.length_a   1.000
_cell.length_b   1.000
_cell.length_c   1.000
_cell.angle_alpha   90.00
_cell.angle_beta   90.00
_cell.angle_gamma   90.00
#
_symmetry.space_group_name_H-M   'P 1'
#
loop_
_entity.id
_entity.type
_entity.pdbx_description
1 polymer ?
#
loop_
_entity_poly.entity_id
_entity_poly.type
_entity_poly.pdbx_seq_one_letter_code
_entity_poly.pdbx_strand_id
1 'polypeptide(L)'
;MQEKIQPKISIKNGYLLKVIPVLDEAGNIINHTVRSFKVELHLSDVAQIIIGATLLSIPLGFTEETWKLGESLSLNRVLLLSLVSVLFIGLFLYLRFYKDQLKKLWFEYIKRILVTYGLSLIVVGILLTIIDKCPWGIDNILAIKRIIIVSFPASMSATLSDALK
;
A
#
# COMPACT_ATOMS: atom_id res chain seq x y z
N MET A 1 34.84 -9.07 -28.95
CA MET A 1 34.81 -8.12 -27.82
C MET A 1 33.35 -7.78 -27.57
N GLN A 2 32.65 -8.59 -26.75
CA GLN A 2 31.22 -8.41 -26.49
C GLN A 2 31.05 -7.29 -25.46
N GLU A 3 30.60 -6.13 -25.94
CA GLU A 3 30.24 -5.00 -25.11
C GLU A 3 29.10 -5.45 -24.17
N LYS A 4 29.34 -5.45 -22.86
CA LYS A 4 28.32 -5.74 -21.85
C LYS A 4 27.24 -4.67 -21.98
N ILE A 5 26.16 -4.98 -22.69
CA ILE A 5 25.02 -4.07 -22.85
C ILE A 5 24.31 -3.98 -21.50
N GLN A 6 24.69 -2.97 -20.70
CA GLN A 6 24.10 -2.74 -19.39
C GLN A 6 22.71 -2.09 -19.56
N PRO A 7 21.70 -2.52 -18.80
CA PRO A 7 20.38 -1.91 -18.85
C PRO A 7 20.47 -0.43 -18.44
N LYS A 8 20.10 0.49 -19.34
CA LYS A 8 20.08 1.93 -19.06
C LYS A 8 18.84 2.25 -18.23
N ILE A 9 19.06 2.72 -17.01
CA ILE A 9 18.01 3.17 -16.09
C ILE A 9 17.86 4.67 -16.25
N SER A 10 16.68 5.14 -16.70
CA SER A 10 16.39 6.57 -16.83
C SER A 10 15.13 6.91 -16.03
N ILE A 11 15.16 8.03 -15.30
CA ILE A 11 13.99 8.58 -14.61
C ILE A 11 13.42 9.68 -15.49
N LYS A 12 12.16 9.54 -15.92
CA LYS A 12 11.48 10.57 -16.71
C LYS A 12 10.03 10.69 -16.24
N ASN A 13 9.60 11.91 -15.92
CA ASN A 13 8.22 12.26 -15.50
C ASN A 13 7.67 11.41 -14.34
N GLY A 14 8.48 11.10 -13.32
CA GLY A 14 8.03 10.29 -12.18
C GLY A 14 7.97 8.79 -12.42
N TYR A 15 8.54 8.29 -13.53
CA TYR A 15 8.66 6.86 -13.81
C TYR A 15 10.13 6.43 -13.92
N LEU A 16 10.51 5.30 -13.31
CA LEU A 16 11.77 4.60 -13.62
C LEU A 16 11.55 3.75 -14.85
N LEU A 17 12.21 4.12 -15.93
CA LEU A 17 12.24 3.36 -17.16
C LEU A 17 13.49 2.47 -17.11
N LYS A 18 13.32 1.17 -16.85
CA LYS A 18 14.38 0.17 -17.05
C LYS A 18 14.30 -0.28 -18.50
N VAL A 19 15.25 0.16 -19.32
CA VAL A 19 15.36 -0.27 -20.72
C VAL A 19 16.14 -1.57 -20.77
N ILE A 20 15.46 -2.69 -21.00
CA ILE A 20 16.09 -3.99 -21.21
C ILE A 20 16.16 -4.23 -22.72
N PRO A 21 17.36 -4.38 -23.31
CA PRO A 21 17.48 -4.76 -24.71
C PRO A 21 17.11 -6.24 -24.85
N VAL A 22 16.10 -6.53 -25.68
CA VAL A 22 15.75 -7.87 -26.13
C VAL A 22 16.70 -8.23 -27.27
N LEU A 23 17.47 -9.31 -27.08
CA LEU A 23 18.49 -9.80 -28.02
C LEU A 23 17.91 -10.96 -28.85
N ASP A 24 18.21 -10.98 -30.15
CA ASP A 24 17.96 -12.12 -31.04
C ASP A 24 18.98 -13.25 -30.81
N GLU A 25 18.75 -14.45 -31.36
CA GLU A 25 19.72 -15.57 -31.35
C GLU A 25 21.07 -15.19 -32.00
N ALA A 26 21.08 -14.15 -32.85
CA ALA A 26 22.27 -13.56 -33.46
C ALA A 26 22.92 -12.41 -32.66
N GLY A 27 22.39 -12.02 -31.50
CA GLY A 27 22.92 -10.95 -30.64
C GLY A 27 22.54 -9.52 -31.05
N ASN A 28 21.57 -9.36 -31.96
CA ASN A 28 21.08 -8.05 -32.40
C ASN A 28 19.93 -7.54 -31.50
N ILE A 29 19.89 -6.24 -31.23
CA ILE A 29 18.86 -5.60 -30.37
C ILE A 29 17.56 -5.47 -31.17
N ILE A 30 16.54 -6.26 -30.85
CA ILE A 30 15.26 -6.29 -31.58
C ILE A 30 14.24 -5.31 -30.97
N ASN A 31 14.23 -5.17 -29.64
CA ASN A 31 13.26 -4.32 -28.96
C ASN A 31 13.73 -3.86 -27.58
N HIS A 32 13.31 -2.67 -27.18
CA HIS A 32 13.56 -2.13 -25.85
C HIS A 32 12.33 -2.37 -24.96
N THR A 33 12.39 -3.32 -24.03
CA THR A 33 11.31 -3.47 -23.06
C THR A 33 11.50 -2.42 -21.99
N VAL A 34 10.65 -1.40 -21.98
CA VAL A 34 10.68 -0.33 -20.99
C VAL A 34 9.79 -0.75 -19.82
N ARG A 35 10.39 -1.28 -18.74
CA ARG A 35 9.63 -1.52 -17.51
C ARG A 35 9.55 -0.20 -16.74
N SER A 36 8.37 0.41 -16.80
CA SER A 36 8.07 1.70 -16.18
C SER A 36 7.56 1.50 -14.76
N PHE A 37 8.36 1.88 -13.75
CA PHE A 37 7.94 1.89 -12.35
C PHE A 37 7.55 3.31 -11.95
N LYS A 38 6.26 3.54 -11.64
CA LYS A 38 5.81 4.82 -11.06
C LYS A 38 6.51 5.06 -9.72
N VAL A 39 7.35 6.08 -9.68
CA VAL A 39 8.06 6.54 -8.48
C VAL A 39 7.18 7.49 -7.68
N GLU A 40 6.47 8.36 -8.38
CA GLU A 40 5.68 9.42 -7.76
C GLU A 40 4.24 8.96 -7.48
N LEU A 41 3.72 9.35 -6.32
CA LEU A 41 2.31 9.18 -5.96
C LEU A 41 1.46 10.18 -6.73
N HIS A 42 0.67 9.68 -7.68
CA HIS A 42 -0.32 10.48 -8.41
C HIS A 42 -1.71 10.41 -7.75
N LEU A 43 -2.58 11.35 -8.12
CA LEU A 43 -3.97 11.38 -7.64
C LEU A 43 -4.75 10.09 -7.98
N SER A 44 -4.45 9.48 -9.13
CA SER A 44 -5.03 8.19 -9.51
C SER A 44 -4.68 7.07 -8.53
N ASP A 45 -3.50 7.12 -7.91
CA ASP A 45 -3.05 6.11 -6.95
C ASP A 45 -3.81 6.27 -5.64
N VAL A 46 -4.04 7.51 -5.22
CA VAL A 46 -4.88 7.84 -4.05
C VAL A 46 -6.30 7.31 -4.24
N ALA A 47 -6.90 7.49 -5.41
CA ALA A 47 -8.23 6.96 -5.71
C ALA A 47 -8.26 5.42 -5.63
N GLN A 48 -7.26 4.73 -6.18
CA GLN A 48 -7.15 3.27 -6.11
C GLN A 48 -7.01 2.77 -4.66
N ILE A 49 -6.19 3.45 -3.85
CA ILE A 49 -6.03 3.14 -2.43
C ILE A 49 -7.36 3.30 -1.69
N ILE A 50 -8.11 4.38 -1.94
CA ILE A 50 -9.42 4.62 -1.31
C ILE A 50 -10.41 3.52 -1.71
N ILE A 51 -10.51 3.20 -3.01
CA ILE A 51 -11.41 2.16 -3.51
C ILE A 51 -11.06 0.80 -2.90
N GLY A 52 -9.78 0.44 -2.88
CA GLY A 52 -9.31 -0.81 -2.29
C GLY A 52 -9.54 -0.87 -0.78
N ALA A 53 -9.27 0.20 -0.03
CA ALA A 53 -9.56 0.27 1.40
C ALA A 53 -11.05 0.07 1.68
N THR A 54 -11.89 0.72 0.87
CA THR A 54 -13.35 0.65 1.00
C THR A 54 -13.86 -0.79 0.89
N LEU A 55 -13.33 -1.56 -0.06
CA LEU A 55 -13.77 -2.92 -0.37
C LEU A 55 -13.81 -3.85 0.85
N LEU A 56 -12.78 -3.85 1.69
CA LEU A 56 -12.77 -4.66 2.92
C LEU A 56 -13.27 -3.90 4.15
N SER A 57 -13.20 -2.57 4.17
CA SER A 57 -13.70 -1.80 5.30
C SER A 57 -15.22 -1.93 5.50
N ILE A 58 -16.02 -2.00 4.43
CA ILE A 58 -17.48 -2.12 4.52
C ILE A 58 -17.92 -3.42 5.20
N PRO A 59 -17.57 -4.62 4.67
CA PRO A 59 -18.03 -5.86 5.28
C PRO A 59 -17.52 -6.03 6.71
N LEU A 60 -16.29 -5.62 7.00
CA LEU A 60 -15.70 -5.75 8.34
C LEU A 60 -16.14 -4.66 9.32
N GLY A 61 -16.40 -3.46 8.82
CA GLY A 61 -16.92 -2.36 9.62
C GLY A 61 -18.35 -2.61 10.07
N PHE A 62 -19.11 -3.44 9.35
CA PHE A 62 -20.52 -3.72 9.61
C PHE A 62 -20.74 -4.95 10.50
N THR A 63 -19.67 -5.68 10.88
CA THR A 63 -19.79 -6.87 11.72
C THR A 63 -19.65 -6.52 13.21
N GLU A 64 -20.47 -7.17 14.04
CA GLU A 64 -20.41 -6.98 15.50
C GLU A 64 -19.12 -7.55 16.09
N GLU A 65 -18.59 -8.61 15.49
CA GLU A 65 -17.36 -9.28 15.91
C GLU A 65 -16.19 -8.30 15.93
N THR A 66 -16.11 -7.40 14.95
CA THR A 66 -15.04 -6.41 14.89
C THR A 66 -15.21 -5.30 15.94
N TRP A 67 -16.45 -4.92 16.28
CA TRP A 67 -16.70 -3.94 17.34
C TRP A 67 -16.37 -4.51 18.72
N LYS A 68 -16.80 -5.75 18.99
CA LYS A 68 -16.49 -6.49 20.23
C LYS A 68 -14.99 -6.78 20.37
N LEU A 69 -14.30 -7.02 19.26
CA LEU A 69 -12.84 -7.15 19.25
C LEU A 69 -12.17 -5.84 19.68
N GLY A 70 -12.71 -4.69 19.25
CA GLY A 70 -12.22 -3.37 19.69
C GLY A 70 -12.40 -3.10 21.19
N GLU A 71 -13.46 -3.62 21.80
CA GLU A 71 -13.72 -3.51 23.24
C GLU A 71 -12.82 -4.43 24.06
N SER A 72 -12.67 -5.68 23.62
CA SER A 72 -11.94 -6.72 24.36
C SER A 72 -10.42 -6.61 24.27
N LEU A 73 -9.87 -6.04 23.18
CA LEU A 73 -8.42 -5.89 23.05
C LEU A 73 -7.85 -4.74 23.87
N SER A 74 -6.73 -5.02 24.53
CA SER A 74 -5.90 -3.99 25.14
C SER A 74 -5.22 -3.13 24.06
N LEU A 75 -4.94 -1.87 24.39
CA LEU A 75 -4.33 -0.92 23.45
C LEU A 75 -3.00 -1.44 22.88
N ASN A 76 -2.18 -2.09 23.70
CA ASN A 76 -0.88 -2.64 23.28
C ASN A 76 -1.02 -3.69 22.17
N ARG A 77 -2.06 -4.54 22.23
CA ARG A 77 -2.33 -5.55 21.19
C ARG A 77 -2.82 -4.91 19.89
N VAL A 78 -3.61 -3.84 20.00
CA VAL A 78 -4.07 -3.07 18.83
C VAL A 78 -2.90 -2.36 18.15
N LEU A 79 -1.98 -1.77 18.92
CA LEU A 79 -0.75 -1.17 18.37
C LEU A 79 0.14 -2.22 17.69
N LEU A 80 0.24 -3.42 18.26
CA LEU A 80 0.95 -4.52 17.60
C LEU A 80 0.28 -4.91 16.28
N LEU A 81 -1.06 -4.92 16.22
CA LEU A 81 -1.79 -5.18 14.99
C LEU A 81 -1.53 -4.11 13.92
N SER A 82 -1.45 -2.84 14.31
CA SER A 82 -1.05 -1.73 13.43
C SER A 82 0.38 -1.91 12.93
N LEU A 83 1.31 -2.31 13.79
CA LEU A 83 2.69 -2.58 13.36
C LEU A 83 2.72 -3.72 12.33
N VAL A 84 1.97 -4.79 12.59
CA VAL A 84 1.83 -5.92 11.67
C VAL A 84 1.22 -5.46 10.34
N SER A 85 0.20 -4.60 10.34
CA SER A 85 -0.38 -4.07 9.10
C SER A 85 0.64 -3.31 8.26
N VAL A 86 1.40 -2.41 8.87
CA VAL A 86 2.46 -1.66 8.20
C VAL A 86 3.54 -2.60 7.64
N LEU A 87 3.91 -3.65 8.39
CA LEU A 87 4.84 -4.67 7.91
C LEU A 87 4.30 -5.43 6.70
N PHE A 88 3.02 -5.80 6.68
CA PHE A 88 2.41 -6.48 5.52
C PHE A 88 2.40 -5.60 4.27
N ILE A 89 2.04 -4.33 4.41
CA ILE A 89 2.09 -3.34 3.31
C ILE A 89 3.52 -3.24 2.78
N GLY A 90 4.48 -3.04 3.68
CA GLY A 90 5.90 -2.94 3.33
C GLY A 90 6.40 -4.19 2.61
N LEU A 91 6.16 -5.37 3.19
CA LEU A 91 6.56 -6.64 2.59
C LEU A 91 5.96 -6.83 1.20
N PHE A 92 4.68 -6.53 1.02
CA PHE A 92 4.01 -6.66 -0.27
C PHE A 92 4.60 -5.70 -1.32
N LEU A 93 4.78 -4.43 -0.97
CA LEU A 93 5.40 -3.44 -1.85
C LEU A 93 6.87 -3.78 -2.17
N TYR A 94 7.60 -4.29 -1.19
CA TYR A 94 8.98 -4.73 -1.37
C TYR A 94 9.06 -5.87 -2.41
N LEU A 95 8.24 -6.92 -2.24
CA LEU A 95 8.24 -8.08 -3.13
C LEU A 95 7.78 -7.74 -4.54
N ARG A 96 6.83 -6.80 -4.70
CA ARG A 96 6.27 -6.43 -6.01
C ARG A 96 7.05 -5.35 -6.74
N PHE A 97 7.46 -4.28 -6.05
CA PHE A 97 7.95 -3.07 -6.69
C PHE A 97 9.43 -2.78 -6.45
N TYR A 98 9.96 -3.09 -5.27
CA TYR A 98 11.26 -2.55 -4.85
C TYR A 98 12.39 -3.59 -4.71
N LYS A 99 12.13 -4.88 -4.95
CA LYS A 99 13.09 -5.98 -4.80
C LYS A 99 14.47 -5.68 -5.41
N ASP A 100 14.52 -5.09 -6.60
CA ASP A 100 15.77 -4.86 -7.35
C ASP A 100 16.38 -3.46 -7.19
N GLN A 101 15.68 -2.50 -6.57
CA GLN A 101 16.06 -1.07 -6.56
C GLN A 101 15.86 -0.37 -5.20
N LEU A 102 15.59 -1.11 -4.11
CA LEU A 102 15.24 -0.55 -2.79
C LEU A 102 16.23 0.53 -2.30
N LYS A 103 17.54 0.31 -2.50
CA LYS A 103 18.58 1.26 -2.03
C LYS A 103 18.47 2.65 -2.66
N LYS A 104 17.95 2.75 -3.88
CA LYS A 104 17.87 4.04 -4.62
C LYS A 104 16.55 4.78 -4.36
N LEU A 105 15.49 4.09 -3.91
CA LEU A 105 14.14 4.64 -3.76
C LEU A 105 13.54 4.42 -2.37
N TRP A 106 14.37 4.35 -1.33
CA TRP A 106 13.88 4.04 0.02
C TRP A 106 12.90 5.10 0.57
N PHE A 107 13.12 6.38 0.24
CA PHE A 107 12.20 7.46 0.62
C PHE A 107 10.80 7.30 0.02
N GLU A 108 10.70 6.97 -1.26
CA GLU A 108 9.42 6.80 -1.95
C GLU A 108 8.69 5.53 -1.47
N TYR A 109 9.46 4.49 -1.14
CA TYR A 109 8.93 3.27 -0.52
C TYR A 109 8.26 3.57 0.83
N ILE A 110 8.96 4.25 1.76
CA ILE A 110 8.39 4.61 3.07
C ILE A 110 7.19 5.53 2.91
N LYS A 111 7.31 6.55 2.04
CA LYS A 111 6.22 7.51 1.78
C LYS A 111 4.95 6.79 1.31
N ARG A 112 5.08 5.82 0.38
CA ARG A 112 3.94 5.04 -0.10
C ARG A 112 3.30 4.19 1.00
N ILE A 113 4.09 3.52 1.85
CA ILE A 113 3.55 2.75 2.98
C ILE A 113 2.74 3.65 3.92
N LEU A 114 3.30 4.80 4.30
CA LEU A 114 2.64 5.74 5.20
C LEU A 114 1.36 6.32 4.59
N VAL A 115 1.37 6.68 3.31
CA VAL A 115 0.19 7.20 2.61
C VAL A 115 -0.89 6.13 2.49
N THR A 116 -0.55 4.91 2.09
CA THR A 116 -1.53 3.82 1.96
C THR A 116 -2.17 3.48 3.30
N TYR A 117 -1.37 3.37 4.36
CA TYR A 117 -1.90 3.09 5.70
C TYR A 117 -2.73 4.26 6.25
N GLY A 118 -2.23 5.49 6.11
CA GLY A 118 -2.93 6.70 6.57
C GLY A 118 -4.27 6.91 5.86
N LEU A 119 -4.32 6.75 4.53
CA LEU A 119 -5.57 6.82 3.78
C LEU A 119 -6.55 5.73 4.21
N SER A 120 -6.05 4.52 4.49
CA SER A 120 -6.90 3.42 4.97
C SER A 120 -7.52 3.73 6.33
N LEU A 121 -6.76 4.32 7.26
CA LEU A 121 -7.28 4.79 8.55
C LEU A 121 -8.37 5.85 8.37
N ILE A 122 -8.17 6.81 7.45
CA ILE A 122 -9.15 7.86 7.17
C ILE A 122 -10.45 7.26 6.61
N VAL A 123 -10.36 6.40 5.59
CA VAL A 123 -11.52 5.73 4.98
C VAL A 123 -12.31 4.95 6.02
N VAL A 124 -11.62 4.16 6.84
CA VAL A 124 -12.25 3.38 7.92
C VAL A 124 -12.85 4.29 8.99
N GLY A 125 -12.14 5.34 9.40
CA GLY A 125 -12.64 6.29 10.39
C GLY A 125 -13.90 7.00 9.93
N ILE A 126 -13.95 7.44 8.68
CA ILE A 126 -15.15 8.01 8.07
C ILE A 126 -16.28 6.98 8.06
N LEU A 127 -16.02 5.77 7.57
CA LEU A 127 -17.02 4.70 7.50
C LEU A 127 -17.61 4.37 8.88
N LEU A 128 -16.76 4.12 9.88
CA LEU A 128 -17.21 3.77 11.24
C LEU A 128 -17.94 4.93 11.94
N THR A 129 -17.59 6.17 11.60
CA THR A 129 -18.31 7.36 12.09
C THR A 129 -19.70 7.46 11.44
N ILE A 130 -19.83 7.19 10.14
CA ILE A 130 -21.11 7.22 9.43
C ILE A 130 -22.10 6.20 10.00
N ILE A 131 -21.62 5.00 10.39
CA ILE A 131 -22.48 3.96 10.97
C ILE A 131 -22.67 4.07 12.49
N ASP A 132 -22.24 5.19 13.09
CA ASP A 132 -22.37 5.46 14.53
C ASP A 132 -21.70 4.38 15.42
N LYS A 133 -20.55 3.85 14.98
CA LYS A 133 -19.75 2.87 15.73
C LYS A 133 -18.44 3.42 16.29
N CYS A 134 -18.22 4.71 16.16
CA CYS A 134 -17.16 5.42 16.86
C CYS A 134 -17.78 6.30 17.95
N PRO A 135 -17.67 5.93 19.25
CA PRO A 135 -18.24 6.70 20.36
C PRO A 135 -17.38 7.93 20.67
N TRP A 136 -17.29 8.85 19.70
CA TRP A 136 -16.59 10.11 19.81
C TRP A 136 -17.14 10.92 21.01
N GLY A 137 -16.27 11.36 21.90
CA GLY A 137 -16.64 12.16 23.07
C GLY A 137 -16.97 11.36 24.34
N ILE A 138 -17.21 10.05 24.23
CA ILE A 138 -17.41 9.16 25.40
C ILE A 138 -16.15 8.32 25.61
N ASP A 139 -15.77 7.55 24.59
CA ASP A 139 -14.57 6.71 24.62
C ASP A 139 -13.80 6.82 23.29
N ASN A 140 -12.97 7.86 23.22
CA ASN A 140 -12.12 8.11 22.06
C ASN A 140 -11.09 6.99 21.86
N ILE A 141 -10.68 6.30 22.93
CA ILE A 141 -9.72 5.21 22.85
C ILE A 141 -10.37 4.02 22.15
N LEU A 142 -11.60 3.68 22.52
CA LEU A 142 -12.36 2.62 21.85
C LEU A 142 -12.60 2.92 20.37
N ALA A 143 -12.93 4.18 20.03
CA ALA A 143 -13.07 4.60 18.63
C ALA A 143 -11.78 4.34 17.83
N ILE A 144 -10.62 4.77 18.35
CA ILE A 144 -9.32 4.55 17.73
C ILE A 144 -9.01 3.06 17.60
N LYS A 145 -9.31 2.25 18.62
CA LYS A 145 -9.09 0.80 18.57
C LYS A 145 -9.86 0.14 17.43
N ARG A 146 -11.15 0.46 17.29
CA ARG A 146 -12.01 -0.08 16.22
C ARG A 146 -11.50 0.33 14.84
N ILE A 147 -11.08 1.59 14.67
CA ILE A 147 -10.49 2.08 13.42
C ILE A 147 -9.23 1.30 13.07
N ILE A 148 -8.30 1.13 14.01
CA ILE A 148 -7.05 0.41 13.76
C ILE A 148 -7.32 -1.05 13.37
N ILE A 149 -8.23 -1.73 14.08
CA ILE A 149 -8.55 -3.13 13.82
C ILE A 149 -9.12 -3.33 12.41
N VAL A 150 -10.09 -2.51 11.99
CA VAL A 150 -10.67 -2.58 10.63
C VAL A 150 -9.65 -2.12 9.57
N SER A 151 -8.78 -1.17 9.91
CA SER A 151 -7.75 -0.66 8.99
C SER A 151 -6.72 -1.70 8.60
N PHE A 152 -6.47 -2.72 9.42
CA PHE A 152 -5.50 -3.78 9.10
C PHE A 152 -5.87 -4.48 7.77
N PRO A 153 -7.01 -5.18 7.66
CA PRO A 153 -7.40 -5.82 6.41
C PRO A 153 -7.73 -4.78 5.31
N ALA A 154 -8.32 -3.63 5.64
CA ALA A 154 -8.60 -2.58 4.66
C ALA A 154 -7.32 -2.10 3.95
N SER A 155 -6.26 -1.84 4.71
CA SER A 155 -4.97 -1.37 4.15
C SER A 155 -4.25 -2.42 3.30
N MET A 156 -4.44 -3.70 3.60
CA MET A 156 -3.96 -4.78 2.73
C MET A 156 -4.70 -4.78 1.39
N SER A 157 -6.03 -4.62 1.41
CA SER A 157 -6.83 -4.51 0.18
C SER A 157 -6.47 -3.25 -0.64
N ALA A 158 -6.25 -2.13 0.04
CA ALA A 158 -5.79 -0.88 -0.57
C ALA A 158 -4.45 -1.06 -1.28
N THR A 159 -3.50 -1.75 -0.63
CA THR A 159 -2.17 -2.02 -1.21
C THR A 159 -2.26 -2.96 -2.41
N LEU A 160 -3.16 -3.95 -2.37
CA LEU A 160 -3.39 -4.83 -3.51
C LEU A 160 -3.97 -4.05 -4.69
N SER A 161 -4.97 -3.19 -4.44
CA SER A 161 -5.59 -2.37 -5.49
C SER A 161 -4.61 -1.38 -6.12
N ASP A 162 -3.75 -0.75 -5.31
CA ASP A 162 -2.67 0.13 -5.79
C ASP A 162 -1.65 -0.61 -6.67
N ALA A 163 -1.52 -1.93 -6.48
CA ALA A 163 -0.59 -2.76 -7.23
C ALA A 163 -1.14 -3.35 -8.54
N LEU A 164 -2.45 -3.29 -8.80
CA LEU A 164 -3.11 -3.83 -10.00
C LEU A 164 -2.92 -2.97 -11.26
N LYS A 165 -1.71 -2.44 -11.47
CA LYS A 165 -1.35 -1.65 -12.65
C LYS A 165 -0.84 -2.48 -13.82
#